data_AF-A0A9X8H219-F1
#
_entry.id   AF-A0A9X8H219-F1
#
_cell.length_a   1.000
_cell.length_b   1.000
_cell.length_c   1.000
_cell.angle_alpha   90.00
_cell.angle_beta   90.00
_cell.angle_gamma   90.00
#
_symmetry.space_group_name_H-M   'P 1'
#
loop_
_entity.id
_entity.type
_entity.pdbx_description
1 polymer ?
#
loop_
_entity_poly.entity_id
_entity_poly.type
_entity_poly.pdbx_seq_one_letter_code
_entity_poly.pdbx_strand_id
1 'polypeptide(L)'
;MRPRKRNQNRYKNEERKFFLNKFKATHGVSERQFCRDNKLAFSTWQGWRTNEAKILASKRHGRLATLGGQGLRELIPFKNELLAFMRDRRGT
;
A
#
# COMPACT_ATOMS: atom_id res chain seq x y z
N MET A 1 -6.50 -15.79 28.72
CA MET A 1 -5.35 -15.03 28.17
C MET A 1 -5.78 -14.27 26.93
N ARG A 2 -5.68 -12.94 26.89
CA ARG A 2 -5.85 -12.19 25.61
C ARG A 2 -4.57 -12.32 24.79
N PRO A 3 -4.62 -12.66 23.49
CA PRO A 3 -3.41 -12.67 22.68
C PRO A 3 -2.80 -11.27 22.65
N ARG A 4 -1.55 -11.14 23.09
CA ARG A 4 -0.78 -9.90 22.97
C ARG A 4 -0.74 -9.52 21.49
N LYS A 5 -1.27 -8.34 21.13
CA LYS A 5 -1.15 -7.78 19.77
C LYS A 5 0.34 -7.77 19.42
N ARG A 6 0.75 -8.61 18.48
CA ARG A 6 2.12 -8.66 17.97
C ARG A 6 2.36 -7.34 17.24
N ASN A 7 3.24 -6.49 17.77
CA ASN A 7 3.68 -5.28 17.09
C ASN A 7 4.40 -5.69 15.81
N GLN A 8 3.67 -5.71 14.69
CA GLN A 8 4.25 -5.94 13.38
C GLN A 8 4.88 -4.64 12.93
N ASN A 9 6.21 -4.64 12.75
CA ASN A 9 6.89 -3.55 12.04
C ASN A 9 6.32 -3.48 10.62
N ARG A 10 5.49 -2.46 10.38
CA ARG A 10 4.78 -2.30 9.12
C ARG A 10 5.70 -1.58 8.13
N TYR A 11 6.32 -2.35 7.25
CA TYR A 11 7.07 -1.77 6.13
C TYR A 11 6.14 -1.12 5.12
N LYS A 12 6.42 0.15 4.78
CA LYS A 12 5.80 0.88 3.67
C LYS A 12 6.19 0.25 2.34
N ASN A 13 5.36 0.41 1.32
CA ASN A 13 5.62 -0.18 0.01
C ASN A 13 6.93 0.36 -0.61
N GLU A 14 7.25 1.63 -0.35
CA GLU A 14 8.51 2.26 -0.76
C GLU A 14 9.74 1.57 -0.17
N GLU A 15 9.72 1.23 1.12
CA GLU A 15 10.81 0.51 1.78
C GLU A 15 10.99 -0.89 1.16
N ARG A 16 9.88 -1.58 0.88
CA ARG A 16 9.92 -2.89 0.22
C ARG A 16 10.57 -2.81 -1.16
N LYS A 17 10.15 -1.83 -1.97
CA LYS A 17 10.72 -1.56 -3.30
C LYS A 17 12.21 -1.22 -3.21
N PHE A 18 12.59 -0.38 -2.26
CA PHE A 18 13.98 -0.01 -2.02
C PHE A 18 14.85 -1.26 -1.77
N PHE A 19 14.45 -2.13 -0.84
CA PHE A 19 15.24 -3.34 -0.55
C PHE A 19 15.26 -4.34 -1.71
N LEU A 20 14.14 -4.53 -2.42
CA LEU A 20 14.09 -5.39 -3.60
C LEU A 20 15.03 -4.91 -4.72
N ASN A 21 15.05 -3.61 -4.99
CA ASN A 21 15.95 -3.01 -5.97
C ASN A 21 17.41 -3.04 -5.50
N LYS A 22 17.67 -2.77 -4.21
CA LYS A 22 19.00 -2.85 -3.61
C LYS A 22 19.56 -4.26 -3.74
N PHE A 23 18.76 -5.29 -3.47
CA PHE A 23 19.19 -6.68 -3.64
C PHE A 23 19.51 -7.01 -5.10
N LYS A 24 18.67 -6.57 -6.07
CA LYS A 24 18.97 -6.73 -7.50
C LYS A 24 20.29 -6.09 -7.93
N ALA A 25 20.60 -4.93 -7.38
CA ALA A 25 21.86 -4.23 -7.66
C ALA A 25 23.06 -4.87 -6.94
N THR A 26 22.82 -5.58 -5.84
CA THR A 26 23.88 -6.25 -5.08
C THR A 26 24.10 -7.65 -5.68
N HIS A 27 24.93 -7.74 -6.71
CA HIS A 27 25.30 -9.02 -7.29
C HIS A 27 26.16 -9.85 -6.32
N GLY A 28 25.94 -11.17 -6.28
CA GLY A 28 26.80 -12.11 -5.55
C GLY A 28 26.56 -12.25 -4.04
N VAL A 29 25.55 -11.57 -3.47
CA VAL A 29 25.21 -11.71 -2.04
C VAL A 29 24.05 -12.68 -1.85
N SER A 30 24.18 -13.63 -0.91
CA SER A 30 23.09 -14.54 -0.57
C SER A 30 21.91 -13.79 0.07
N GLU A 31 20.67 -14.25 -0.17
CA GLU A 31 19.49 -13.61 0.43
C GLU A 31 19.56 -13.54 1.96
N ARG A 32 20.11 -14.58 2.61
CA ARG A 32 20.27 -14.61 4.07
C ARG A 32 21.27 -13.56 4.55
N GLN A 33 22.39 -13.39 3.85
CA GLN A 33 23.38 -12.37 4.18
C GLN A 33 22.81 -10.97 3.97
N PHE A 34 22.14 -10.74 2.84
CA PHE A 34 21.45 -9.48 2.58
C PHE A 34 20.45 -9.12 3.68
N CYS A 35 19.67 -10.10 4.16
CA CYS A 35 18.74 -9.88 5.27
C CYS A 35 19.45 -9.49 6.57
N ARG A 36 20.56 -10.16 6.91
CA ARG A 36 21.37 -9.84 8.09
C ARG A 36 21.91 -8.42 8.02
N ASP A 37 22.50 -8.05 6.89
CA ASP A 37 23.13 -6.74 6.68
C ASP A 37 22.10 -5.60 6.75
N ASN A 38 20.87 -5.84 6.27
CA ASN A 38 19.79 -4.86 6.26
C ASN A 38 18.83 -4.97 7.45
N LYS A 39 19.15 -5.80 8.46
CA LYS A 39 18.32 -6.03 9.67
C LYS A 39 16.88 -6.43 9.33
N LEU A 40 16.71 -7.24 8.28
CA LEU A 40 15.42 -7.78 7.85
C LEU A 40 15.25 -9.20 8.38
N ALA A 41 14.06 -9.51 8.89
CA ALA A 41 13.70 -10.88 9.18
C ALA A 41 13.59 -11.67 7.86
N PHE A 42 14.26 -12.83 7.79
CA PHE A 42 14.29 -13.65 6.57
C PHE A 42 12.89 -14.11 6.13
N SER A 43 11.98 -14.39 7.07
CA SER A 43 10.58 -14.73 6.79
C SER A 43 9.83 -13.59 6.09
N THR A 44 10.06 -12.34 6.52
CA THR A 44 9.50 -11.15 5.88
C THR A 44 10.03 -11.00 4.46
N TRP A 45 11.35 -11.19 4.28
CA TRP A 45 12.00 -11.10 2.97
C TRP A 45 11.47 -12.14 1.98
N GLN A 46 11.36 -13.40 2.40
CA GLN A 46 10.80 -14.47 1.57
C GLN A 46 9.36 -14.18 1.12
N GLY A 47 8.53 -13.63 2.01
CA GLY A 47 7.19 -13.17 1.65
C GLY A 47 7.19 -12.05 0.59
N TRP A 48 8.20 -11.18 0.60
CA TRP A 48 8.36 -10.15 -0.43
C TRP A 48 8.90 -10.71 -1.73
N ARG A 49 9.87 -11.63 -1.70
CA ARG A 49 10.40 -12.33 -2.89
C ARG A 49 9.28 -13.05 -3.65
N THR A 50 8.41 -13.75 -2.92
CA THR A 50 7.25 -14.45 -3.51
C THR A 50 6.27 -13.49 -4.20
N ASN A 51 6.13 -12.26 -3.69
CA ASN A 51 5.20 -11.25 -4.21
C ASN A 51 5.91 -10.10 -4.94
N GLU A 52 7.16 -10.30 -5.36
CA GLU A 52 8.03 -9.22 -5.82
C GLU A 52 7.42 -8.45 -6.99
N ALA A 53 6.95 -9.18 -8.01
CA ALA A 53 6.33 -8.58 -9.19
C ALA A 53 5.13 -7.69 -8.82
N LYS A 54 4.29 -8.14 -7.89
CA LYS A 54 3.13 -7.38 -7.39
C LYS A 54 3.56 -6.14 -6.61
N ILE A 55 4.59 -6.26 -5.77
CA ILE A 55 5.12 -5.14 -4.98
C ILE A 55 5.70 -4.06 -5.89
N LEU A 56 6.50 -4.46 -6.89
CA LEU A 56 7.12 -3.55 -7.85
C LEU A 56 6.08 -2.89 -8.78
N ALA A 57 5.13 -3.66 -9.30
CA ALA A 57 4.07 -3.18 -10.18
C ALA A 57 3.06 -2.24 -9.48
N SER A 58 2.91 -2.35 -8.16
CA SER A 58 1.97 -1.51 -7.41
C SER A 58 2.36 -0.02 -7.49
N LYS A 59 1.55 0.77 -8.19
CA LYS A 59 1.73 2.23 -8.36
C LYS A 59 1.32 3.04 -7.13
N ARG A 60 0.72 2.41 -6.11
CA ARG A 60 0.16 3.09 -4.93
C ARG A 60 1.27 3.69 -4.07
N HIS A 61 1.34 5.02 -4.04
CA HIS A 61 2.25 5.78 -3.15
C HIS A 61 1.81 5.58 -1.70
N GLY A 62 2.73 5.18 -0.82
CA GLY A 62 2.42 4.91 0.58
C GLY A 62 1.94 6.16 1.34
N ARG A 63 2.35 7.35 0.87
CA ARG A 63 1.98 8.66 1.42
C ARG A 63 0.52 9.06 1.14
N LEU A 64 -0.10 8.52 0.09
CA LEU A 64 -1.47 8.84 -0.34
C LEU A 64 -2.37 7.60 -0.31
N ALA A 65 -2.22 6.75 0.71
CA ALA A 65 -3.01 5.54 0.85
C ALA A 65 -4.52 5.81 0.83
N THR A 66 -4.97 7.00 1.24
CA THR A 66 -6.38 7.40 1.30
C THR A 66 -6.89 8.21 0.10
N LEU A 67 -6.05 8.56 -0.88
CA LEU A 67 -6.46 9.42 -2.01
C LEU A 67 -6.54 8.69 -3.36
N GLY A 68 -5.94 7.51 -3.48
CA GLY A 68 -5.95 6.74 -4.73
C GLY A 68 -7.07 5.70 -4.78
N GLY A 69 -8.30 6.09 -5.13
CA GLY A 69 -9.31 5.13 -5.58
C GLY A 69 -10.76 5.31 -5.12
N GLN A 70 -11.11 6.45 -4.54
CA GLN A 70 -12.51 6.87 -4.44
C GLN A 70 -12.70 8.16 -5.25
N GLY A 71 -12.57 8.03 -6.57
CA GLY A 71 -13.42 8.85 -7.42
C GLY A 71 -14.86 8.59 -6.98
N LEU A 72 -15.64 9.65 -6.83
CA LEU A 72 -17.02 9.63 -6.36
C LEU A 72 -17.77 8.48 -7.06
N ARG A 73 -17.93 7.32 -6.38
CA ARG A 73 -18.98 6.39 -6.79
C ARG A 73 -20.26 7.19 -6.62
N GLU A 74 -21.12 7.20 -7.64
CA GLU A 74 -22.46 7.74 -7.49
C GLU A 74 -23.16 6.95 -6.39
N LEU A 75 -23.04 7.44 -5.15
CA LEU A 75 -23.54 6.80 -3.94
C LEU A 75 -25.08 6.75 -3.99
N ILE A 76 -25.67 7.67 -4.76
CA ILE A 76 -27.09 7.91 -4.86
C ILE A 76 -27.42 8.03 -6.35
N PRO A 77 -28.19 7.08 -6.92
CA PRO A 77 -28.58 7.09 -8.34
C PRO A 77 -29.34 8.35 -8.78
N PHE A 78 -29.94 9.07 -7.84
CA PHE A 78 -30.74 10.28 -8.06
C PHE A 78 -30.03 11.57 -7.59
N LYS A 79 -28.70 11.57 -7.42
CA LYS A 79 -27.94 12.73 -6.93
C LYS A 79 -28.27 14.02 -7.70
N ASN A 80 -28.37 13.94 -9.02
CA ASN A 80 -28.61 15.10 -9.87
C ASN A 80 -30.04 15.65 -9.69
N GLU A 81 -31.03 14.76 -9.57
CA GLU A 81 -32.43 15.13 -9.29
C GLU A 81 -32.58 15.76 -7.91
N LEU A 82 -31.91 15.21 -6.89
CA LEU A 82 -31.90 15.78 -5.54
C LEU A 82 -31.27 17.17 -5.51
N LEU A 83 -30.16 17.37 -6.23
CA LEU A 83 -29.51 18.67 -6.34
C LEU A 83 -30.39 19.69 -7.06
N ALA A 84 -31.10 19.29 -8.11
CA ALA A 84 -32.07 20.14 -8.80
C ALA A 84 -33.21 20.55 -7.87
N PHE A 85 -33.81 19.61 -7.14
CA PHE A 85 -34.83 19.88 -6.14
C PHE A 85 -34.34 20.84 -5.04
N MET A 86 -33.14 20.61 -4.50
CA MET A 86 -32.57 21.48 -3.47
C MET A 86 -32.22 22.89 -3.97
N ARG A 87 -31.94 23.05 -5.28
CA ARG A 87 -31.71 24.38 -5.88
C ARG A 87 -33.02 25.12 -6.06
N ASP A 88 -34.04 24.44 -6.58
CA ASP A 88 -35.39 24.97 -6.73
C ASP A 88 -35.98 25.47 -5.40
N ARG A 89 -35.82 24.67 -4.33
CA ARG A 89 -36.30 25.02 -2.98
C ARG A 89 -35.52 26.13 -2.28
N ARG A 90 -34.32 26.48 -2.76
CA ARG A 90 -33.51 27.53 -2.13
C ARG A 90 -33.92 28.93 -2.54
N GLY A 91 -34.67 29.09 -3.63
CA GLY A 91 -34.92 30.39 -4.23
C GLY A 91 -33.60 31.01 -4.73
N THR A 92 -33.62 31.67 -5.87
CA THR A 92 -32.49 32.51 -6.32
C THR A 92 -32.16 33.60 -5.32
#